data_AF-A0A9X5X9C6-F1
#
_entry.id   AF-A0A9X5X9C6-F1
#
_cell.length_a   1.000
_cell.length_b   1.000
_cell.length_c   1.000
_cell.angle_alpha   90.00
_cell.angle_beta   90.00
_cell.angle_gamma   90.00
#
_symmetry.space_group_name_H-M   'P 1'
#
loop_
_entity.id
_entity.type
_entity.pdbx_description
1 polymer ?
#
loop_
_entity_poly.entity_id
_entity_poly.type
_entity_poly.pdbx_seq_one_letter_code
_entity_poly.pdbx_strand_id
1 'polypeptide(L)'
;MRQERKGIRPHIVVLAAWTLLWFLLVQRHGGISWHYLRTGGQLLFGAVPGGGLAIYANHPELQIGPVSFLAAALFAPLPPHMAEVLAEAVMSALGLYMLVLVGRTAADHNRGTGLNHRRLQQRVLVAGVAFIPMWVEVAVRFAHLDDVL
;
A
#
# COMPACT_ATOMS: atom_id res chain seq x y z
N MET A 1 -9.65 -34.08 16.98
CA MET A 1 -9.60 -32.69 16.45
C MET A 1 -8.21 -32.42 15.91
N ARG A 2 -8.02 -32.48 14.60
CA ARG A 2 -6.71 -32.26 13.95
C ARG A 2 -6.50 -30.75 13.84
N GLN A 3 -5.57 -30.19 14.60
CA GLN A 3 -5.08 -28.84 14.37
C GLN A 3 -4.47 -28.80 12.96
N GLU A 4 -5.17 -28.23 11.99
CA GLU A 4 -4.55 -27.78 10.76
C GLU A 4 -3.56 -26.68 11.13
N ARG A 5 -2.28 -27.03 11.25
CA ARG A 5 -1.22 -26.03 11.13
C ARG A 5 -1.41 -25.42 9.75
N LYS A 6 -1.99 -24.22 9.67
CA LYS A 6 -1.99 -23.38 8.47
C LYS A 6 -0.55 -23.02 8.16
N GLY A 7 0.18 -23.96 7.58
CA GLY A 7 1.52 -23.73 7.07
C GLY A 7 1.49 -22.56 6.10
N ILE A 8 2.50 -21.71 6.18
CA ILE A 8 2.62 -20.57 5.27
C ILE A 8 2.67 -21.14 3.85
N ARG A 9 1.74 -20.69 2.99
CA ARG A 9 1.60 -21.24 1.64
C ARG A 9 2.80 -20.76 0.81
N PRO A 10 3.49 -21.65 0.07
CA PRO A 10 4.76 -21.32 -0.58
C PRO A 10 4.63 -20.16 -1.58
N HIS A 11 3.52 -20.06 -2.31
CA HIS A 11 3.30 -18.94 -3.22
C HIS A 11 3.22 -17.59 -2.51
N ILE A 12 2.71 -17.53 -1.27
CA ILE A 12 2.68 -16.28 -0.48
C ILE A 12 4.10 -15.90 -0.04
N VAL A 13 4.95 -16.87 0.31
CA VAL A 13 6.36 -16.62 0.63
C VAL A 13 7.09 -16.04 -0.58
N VAL A 14 6.86 -16.61 -1.76
CA VAL A 14 7.44 -16.10 -3.02
C VAL A 14 6.96 -14.66 -3.29
N LEU A 15 5.67 -14.39 -3.18
CA LEU A 15 5.12 -13.05 -3.38
C LEU A 15 5.61 -12.05 -2.32
N ALA A 16 5.80 -12.48 -1.08
CA ALA A 16 6.37 -11.65 -0.01
C ALA A 16 7.83 -11.29 -0.28
N ALA A 17 8.64 -12.28 -0.68
CA ALA A 17 10.02 -12.05 -1.09
C ALA A 17 10.10 -11.13 -2.32
N TRP A 18 9.19 -11.30 -3.29
CA TRP A 18 9.09 -10.45 -4.46
C TRP A 18 8.69 -9.01 -4.10
N THR A 19 7.72 -8.83 -3.20
CA THR A 19 7.33 -7.52 -2.66
C THR A 19 8.50 -6.84 -1.97
N LEU A 20 9.22 -7.56 -1.11
CA LEU A 20 10.40 -7.04 -0.42
C LEU A 20 11.50 -6.64 -1.40
N LEU A 21 11.76 -7.46 -2.43
CA LEU A 21 12.73 -7.11 -3.46
C LEU A 21 12.36 -5.81 -4.18
N TRP A 22 11.12 -5.68 -4.63
CA TRP A 22 10.65 -4.45 -5.31
C TRP A 22 10.70 -3.24 -4.41
N PHE A 23 10.29 -3.38 -3.15
CA PHE A 23 10.42 -2.32 -2.15
C PHE A 23 11.88 -1.86 -2.03
N LEU A 24 12.83 -2.78 -1.85
CA LEU A 24 14.26 -2.44 -1.73
C LEU A 24 14.86 -1.83 -3.01
N LEU A 25 14.34 -2.18 -4.19
CA LEU A 25 14.76 -1.59 -5.46
C LEU A 25 14.27 -0.14 -5.60
N VAL A 26 13.03 0.13 -5.19
CA VAL A 26 12.37 1.43 -5.38
C VAL A 26 12.67 2.42 -4.27
N GLN A 27 12.82 1.97 -3.01
CA GLN A 27 13.05 2.82 -1.83
C GLN A 27 14.30 3.73 -1.95
N ARG A 28 15.25 3.42 -2.84
CA ARG A 28 16.41 4.27 -3.14
C ARG A 28 16.06 5.60 -3.83
N HIS A 29 14.89 5.69 -4.46
CA HIS A 29 14.42 6.85 -5.21
C HIS A 29 12.94 7.16 -4.90
N GLY A 30 12.48 6.72 -3.72
CA GLY A 30 11.09 6.85 -3.28
C GLY A 30 10.74 8.24 -2.75
N GLY A 31 9.54 8.38 -2.18
CA GLY A 31 9.16 9.56 -1.40
C GLY A 31 8.89 10.84 -2.18
N ILE A 32 8.80 10.78 -3.52
CA ILE A 32 8.73 11.98 -4.38
C ILE A 32 7.61 12.94 -3.93
N SER A 33 6.41 12.41 -3.64
CA SER A 33 5.26 13.23 -3.23
C SER A 33 5.06 13.32 -1.71
N TRP A 34 5.92 12.71 -0.91
CA TRP A 34 5.75 12.66 0.56
C TRP A 34 5.74 14.05 1.20
N HIS A 35 6.52 14.98 0.65
CA HIS A 35 6.53 16.36 1.11
C HIS A 35 5.16 17.03 0.97
N TYR A 36 4.42 16.79 -0.13
CA TYR A 36 3.09 17.36 -0.34
C TYR A 36 2.09 16.86 0.70
N LEU A 37 2.16 15.58 1.09
CA LEU A 37 1.32 15.01 2.15
C LEU A 37 1.59 15.69 3.51
N ARG A 38 2.86 15.94 3.85
CA ARG A 38 3.18 16.64 5.11
C ARG A 38 2.74 18.09 5.09
N THR A 39 3.07 18.82 4.02
CA THR A 39 2.76 20.25 3.89
C THR A 39 1.25 20.46 3.86
N GLY A 40 0.52 19.67 3.05
CA GLY A 40 -0.93 19.72 3.00
C GLY A 40 -1.59 19.32 4.31
N GLY A 41 -1.08 18.31 5.03
CA GLY A 41 -1.57 17.95 6.36
C GLY A 41 -1.38 19.08 7.38
N GLN A 42 -0.23 19.76 7.37
CA GLN A 42 0.01 20.91 8.25
C GLN A 42 -0.93 22.09 7.94
N LEU A 43 -1.17 22.39 6.66
CA LEU A 43 -2.09 23.46 6.26
C LEU A 43 -3.56 23.09 6.56
N LEU A 44 -3.94 21.83 6.37
CA LEU A 44 -5.29 21.36 6.63
C LEU A 44 -5.63 21.37 8.13
N PHE A 45 -4.71 20.96 8.99
CA PHE A 45 -4.97 20.77 10.43
C PHE A 45 -4.37 21.84 11.34
N GLY A 46 -3.46 22.69 10.85
CA GLY A 46 -2.68 23.63 11.67
C GLY A 46 -3.36 24.94 12.07
N ALA A 47 -4.66 25.11 11.78
CA ALA A 47 -5.44 26.31 12.10
C ALA A 47 -4.78 27.64 11.64
N VAL A 48 -4.20 27.64 10.43
CA VAL A 48 -3.55 28.82 9.82
C VAL A 48 -4.49 29.56 8.86
N PRO A 49 -4.32 30.89 8.65
CA PRO A 49 -5.05 31.63 7.62
C PRO A 49 -4.83 31.02 6.23
N GLY A 50 -5.91 30.77 5.49
CA GLY A 50 -5.85 30.09 4.19
C GLY A 50 -5.66 28.56 4.26
N GLY A 51 -5.57 28.00 5.47
CA GLY A 51 -5.57 26.56 5.75
C GLY A 51 -6.97 25.93 5.80
N GLY A 52 -7.10 24.76 6.41
CA GLY A 52 -8.36 24.01 6.41
C GLY A 52 -8.75 23.58 4.99
N LEU A 53 -10.04 23.58 4.65
CA LEU A 53 -10.48 23.27 3.28
C LEU A 53 -10.15 24.39 2.27
N ALA A 54 -9.74 25.58 2.74
CA ALA A 54 -9.32 26.67 1.84
C ALA A 54 -8.02 26.34 1.09
N ILE A 55 -7.27 25.32 1.51
CA ILE A 55 -6.07 24.85 0.81
C ILE A 55 -6.35 24.51 -0.65
N TYR A 56 -7.53 23.96 -0.97
CA TYR A 56 -7.85 23.57 -2.35
C TYR A 56 -8.05 24.77 -3.28
N ALA A 57 -8.31 25.96 -2.73
CA ALA A 57 -8.38 27.20 -3.49
C ALA A 57 -7.00 27.90 -3.55
N ASN A 58 -6.23 27.83 -2.47
CA ASN A 58 -4.99 28.60 -2.31
C ASN A 58 -3.73 27.85 -2.75
N HIS A 59 -3.78 26.52 -2.79
CA HIS A 59 -2.68 25.61 -3.09
C HIS A 59 -3.10 24.58 -4.13
N PRO A 60 -3.20 24.96 -5.42
CA PRO A 60 -3.61 24.05 -6.49
C PRO A 60 -2.65 22.88 -6.70
N GLU A 61 -1.43 22.94 -6.18
CA GLU A 61 -0.47 21.83 -6.13
C GLU A 61 -0.83 20.76 -5.08
N LEU A 62 -1.71 21.05 -4.13
CA LEU A 62 -2.15 20.15 -3.05
C LEU A 62 -3.54 19.57 -3.32
N GLN A 63 -3.78 19.04 -4.52
CA GLN A 63 -5.03 18.37 -4.92
C GLN A 63 -5.15 16.93 -4.39
N ILE A 64 -4.68 16.69 -3.16
CA ILE A 64 -4.75 15.39 -2.48
C ILE A 64 -5.96 15.41 -1.54
N GLY A 65 -6.74 14.32 -1.52
CA GLY A 65 -7.92 14.22 -0.65
C GLY A 65 -7.61 14.33 0.85
N PRO A 66 -8.56 14.83 1.67
CA PRO A 66 -8.34 15.06 3.10
C PRO A 66 -8.08 13.77 3.89
N VAL A 67 -8.58 12.63 3.39
CA VAL A 67 -8.35 11.31 3.99
C VAL A 67 -6.88 10.91 3.87
N SER A 68 -6.21 11.23 2.76
CA SER A 68 -4.79 10.91 2.58
C SER A 68 -3.91 11.74 3.50
N PHE A 69 -4.27 13.01 3.74
CA PHE A 69 -3.59 13.82 4.76
C PHE A 69 -3.77 13.25 6.17
N LEU A 70 -4.97 12.75 6.51
CA LEU A 70 -5.22 12.08 7.78
C LEU A 70 -4.40 10.78 7.90
N ALA A 71 -4.33 9.98 6.84
CA ALA A 71 -3.53 8.76 6.81
C ALA A 71 -2.03 9.05 6.95
N ALA A 72 -1.53 10.10 6.28
CA ALA A 72 -0.14 10.55 6.42
C ALA A 72 0.15 11.08 7.84
N ALA A 73 -0.83 11.70 8.50
CA ALA A 73 -0.69 12.20 9.88
C ALA A 73 -0.42 11.08 10.90
N LEU A 74 -0.79 9.83 10.60
CA LEU A 74 -0.43 8.67 11.44
C LEU A 74 1.09 8.47 11.56
N PHE A 75 1.87 8.98 10.59
CA PHE A 75 3.33 8.91 10.57
C PHE A 75 4.01 10.17 11.11
N ALA A 76 3.26 11.23 11.44
CA ALA A 76 3.79 12.52 11.90
C ALA A 76 4.68 12.47 13.15
N PRO A 77 4.50 11.53 14.12
CA PRO A 77 5.39 11.43 15.27
C PRO A 77 6.83 10.98 14.94
N LEU A 78 7.07 10.46 13.72
CA LEU A 78 8.36 9.91 13.32
C LEU A 78 9.25 10.96 12.64
N PRO A 79 10.58 10.82 12.71
CA PRO A 79 11.50 11.62 11.90
C PRO A 79 11.15 11.53 10.40
N PRO A 80 11.33 12.59 9.60
CA PRO A 80 10.78 12.66 8.24
C PRO A 80 11.15 11.47 7.34
N HIS A 81 12.43 11.10 7.34
CA HIS A 81 12.93 9.95 6.58
C HIS A 81 12.38 8.61 7.10
N MET A 82 12.22 8.45 8.41
CA MET A 82 11.63 7.23 8.98
C MET A 82 10.14 7.15 8.67
N ALA A 83 9.43 8.28 8.73
CA ALA A 83 8.01 8.38 8.40
C ALA A 83 7.75 7.96 6.95
N GLU A 84 8.56 8.46 6.02
CA GLU A 84 8.52 8.15 4.59
C GLU A 84 8.77 6.66 4.33
N VAL A 85 9.91 6.13 4.77
CA VAL A 85 10.26 4.71 4.56
C VAL A 85 9.24 3.77 5.20
N LEU A 86 8.70 4.13 6.36
CA LEU A 86 7.66 3.33 7.01
C LEU A 86 6.35 3.40 6.23
N ALA A 87 5.95 4.57 5.72
CA ALA A 87 4.76 4.69 4.89
C ALA A 87 4.90 3.87 3.61
N GLU A 88 6.05 3.93 2.94
CA GLU A 88 6.35 3.10 1.76
C GLU A 88 6.29 1.60 2.06
N ALA A 89 6.83 1.18 3.21
CA ALA A 89 6.77 -0.21 3.65
C ALA A 89 5.33 -0.66 3.92
N VAL A 90 4.52 0.20 4.55
CA VAL A 90 3.09 -0.05 4.79
C VAL A 90 2.33 -0.16 3.47
N MET A 91 2.52 0.78 2.54
CA MET A 91 1.91 0.77 1.21
C MET A 91 2.30 -0.50 0.42
N SER A 92 3.57 -0.92 0.50
CA SER A 92 4.04 -2.17 -0.11
C SER A 92 3.36 -3.40 0.50
N ALA A 93 3.24 -3.43 1.83
CA ALA A 93 2.57 -4.50 2.55
C ALA A 93 1.07 -4.57 2.21
N LEU A 94 0.40 -3.44 1.99
CA LEU A 94 -1.00 -3.37 1.57
C LEU A 94 -1.21 -4.02 0.19
N GLY A 95 -0.31 -3.83 -0.77
CA GLY A 95 -0.37 -4.49 -2.06
C GLY A 95 -0.32 -6.02 -1.96
N LEU A 96 0.61 -6.53 -1.13
CA LEU A 96 0.67 -7.97 -0.84
C LEU A 96 -0.58 -8.45 -0.10
N TYR A 97 -1.07 -7.67 0.86
CA TYR A 97 -2.29 -7.99 1.61
C TYR A 97 -3.51 -8.09 0.68
N MET A 98 -3.66 -7.19 -0.29
CA MET A 98 -4.72 -7.24 -1.30
C MET A 98 -4.65 -8.54 -2.12
N LEU A 99 -3.47 -8.97 -2.58
CA LEU A 99 -3.32 -10.25 -3.26
C LEU A 99 -3.74 -11.44 -2.39
N VAL A 100 -3.37 -11.44 -1.11
CA VAL A 100 -3.77 -12.47 -0.16
C VAL A 100 -5.28 -12.46 0.05
N LEU A 101 -5.89 -11.28 0.16
CA LEU A 101 -7.32 -11.11 0.34
C LEU A 101 -8.08 -11.60 -0.89
N VAL A 102 -7.70 -11.16 -2.10
CA VAL A 102 -8.29 -11.62 -3.37
C VAL A 102 -8.14 -13.13 -3.54
N GLY A 103 -6.97 -13.70 -3.22
CA GLY A 103 -6.77 -15.15 -3.28
C GLY A 103 -7.66 -15.92 -2.29
N ARG A 104 -7.90 -15.35 -1.11
CA ARG A 104 -8.82 -15.93 -0.11
C ARG A 104 -10.28 -15.80 -0.55
N THR A 105 -10.72 -14.62 -0.97
CA THR A 105 -12.10 -14.40 -1.43
C THR A 105 -12.42 -15.27 -2.65
N ALA A 106 -11.48 -15.44 -3.59
CA ALA A 106 -11.63 -16.35 -4.72
C ALA A 106 -11.74 -17.82 -4.27
N ALA A 107 -10.92 -18.24 -3.30
CA ALA A 107 -11.01 -19.61 -2.75
C ALA A 107 -12.36 -19.84 -2.05
N ASP A 108 -12.84 -18.85 -1.32
CA ASP A 108 -14.08 -18.87 -0.56
C ASP A 108 -15.31 -18.91 -1.47
N HIS A 109 -15.33 -18.08 -2.51
CA HIS A 109 -16.37 -18.03 -3.52
C HIS A 109 -16.48 -19.36 -4.31
N ASN A 110 -15.35 -20.02 -4.56
CA ASN A 110 -15.32 -21.29 -5.31
C ASN A 110 -15.42 -22.54 -4.41
N ARG A 111 -15.77 -22.41 -3.12
CA ARG A 111 -15.98 -23.57 -2.26
C ARG A 111 -17.11 -24.45 -2.80
N GLY A 112 -16.91 -25.76 -2.79
CA GLY A 112 -17.90 -26.73 -3.27
C GLY A 112 -17.99 -26.91 -4.79
N THR A 113 -17.27 -26.10 -5.58
CA THR A 113 -17.28 -26.17 -7.06
C THR A 113 -16.32 -27.21 -7.65
N GLY A 114 -15.50 -27.86 -6.83
CA GLY A 114 -14.43 -28.76 -7.30
C GLY A 114 -13.19 -28.05 -7.86
N LEU A 115 -13.10 -26.72 -7.72
CA LEU A 115 -11.95 -25.96 -8.21
C LEU A 115 -10.63 -26.41 -7.58
N ASN A 116 -9.63 -26.67 -8.42
CA ASN A 116 -8.32 -27.14 -7.97
C ASN A 116 -7.55 -26.03 -7.23
N HIS A 117 -7.33 -26.23 -5.93
CA HIS A 117 -6.66 -25.26 -5.08
C HIS A 117 -5.23 -24.92 -5.55
N ARG A 118 -4.48 -25.87 -6.12
CA ARG A 118 -3.14 -25.59 -6.69
C ARG A 118 -3.21 -24.67 -7.90
N ARG A 119 -4.19 -24.87 -8.79
CA ARG A 119 -4.40 -23.97 -9.95
C ARG A 119 -4.75 -22.57 -9.52
N LEU A 120 -5.58 -22.41 -8.47
CA LEU A 120 -5.87 -21.09 -7.90
C LEU A 120 -4.60 -20.42 -7.36
N GLN A 121 -3.79 -21.16 -6.59
CA GLN A 121 -2.52 -20.63 -6.06
C GLN A 121 -1.55 -20.22 -7.17
N GLN A 122 -1.46 -20.98 -8.27
CA GLN A 122 -0.65 -20.63 -9.44
C GLN A 122 -1.17 -19.36 -10.13
N ARG A 123 -2.49 -19.21 -10.30
CA ARG A 123 -3.08 -18.00 -10.87
C ARG A 123 -2.79 -16.76 -10.02
N VAL A 124 -2.93 -16.87 -8.70
CA VAL A 124 -2.59 -15.79 -7.76
C VAL A 124 -1.10 -15.46 -7.83
N LEU A 125 -0.23 -16.48 -7.92
CA LEU A 125 1.21 -16.28 -8.06
C LEU A 125 1.54 -15.52 -9.37
N VAL A 126 1.03 -15.99 -10.51
CA VAL A 126 1.29 -15.37 -11.82
C VAL A 126 0.76 -13.94 -11.86
N ALA A 127 -0.47 -13.71 -11.39
CA ALA A 127 -1.03 -12.36 -11.29
C ALA A 127 -0.19 -11.47 -10.36
N GLY A 128 0.23 -12.00 -9.20
CA GLY A 128 1.01 -11.27 -8.22
C GLY A 128 2.39 -10.86 -8.71
N VAL A 129 3.06 -11.69 -9.52
CA VAL A 129 4.36 -11.35 -10.12
C VAL A 129 4.29 -10.09 -10.97
N ALA A 130 3.20 -9.89 -11.72
CA ALA A 130 2.98 -8.68 -12.54
C ALA A 130 2.38 -7.52 -11.73
N PHE A 131 1.48 -7.80 -10.80
CA PHE A 131 0.80 -6.79 -9.98
C PHE A 131 1.74 -6.07 -9.02
N ILE A 132 2.62 -6.79 -8.32
CA ILE A 132 3.52 -6.20 -7.30
C ILE A 132 4.41 -5.07 -7.87
N PRO A 133 5.13 -5.26 -8.99
CA PRO A 133 5.90 -4.18 -9.62
C PRO A 133 5.05 -2.94 -9.91
N MET A 134 3.87 -3.14 -10.47
CA MET A 134 2.97 -2.05 -10.85
C MET A 134 2.45 -1.29 -9.63
N TRP A 135 2.03 -2.03 -8.59
CA TRP A 135 1.59 -1.46 -7.32
C TRP A 135 2.70 -0.63 -6.67
N VAL A 136 3.91 -1.18 -6.58
CA VAL A 136 5.05 -0.48 -5.98
C VAL A 136 5.42 0.75 -6.79
N GLU A 137 5.41 0.68 -8.12
CA GLU A 137 5.74 1.82 -8.97
C GLU A 137 4.74 2.98 -8.83
N VAL A 138 3.43 2.69 -8.75
CA VAL A 138 2.40 3.74 -8.70
C VAL A 138 2.21 4.29 -7.28
N ALA A 139 2.01 3.40 -6.30
CA ALA A 139 1.70 3.81 -4.94
C ALA A 139 2.94 4.14 -4.11
N VAL A 140 3.99 3.33 -4.22
CA VAL A 140 5.12 3.37 -3.27
C VAL A 140 6.19 4.34 -3.74
N ARG A 141 6.65 4.24 -4.99
CA ARG A 141 7.73 5.09 -5.52
C ARG A 141 7.40 6.58 -5.44
N PHE A 142 6.17 6.92 -5.80
CA PHE A 142 5.71 8.30 -5.73
C PHE A 142 5.18 8.69 -4.35
N ALA A 143 5.07 7.74 -3.42
CA ALA A 143 4.40 7.90 -2.13
C ALA A 143 2.97 8.48 -2.26
N HIS A 144 2.24 8.05 -3.29
CA HIS A 144 0.81 8.34 -3.46
C HIS A 144 0.03 7.46 -2.49
N LEU A 145 -0.08 7.94 -1.25
CA LEU A 145 -0.87 7.26 -0.22
C LEU A 145 -2.34 7.15 -0.62
N ASP A 146 -2.83 8.06 -1.45
CA ASP A 146 -4.14 8.01 -2.07
C ASP A 146 -4.35 6.84 -3.04
N ASP A 147 -3.29 6.28 -3.65
CA ASP A 147 -3.42 5.12 -4.55
C ASP A 147 -3.66 3.80 -3.80
N VAL A 148 -3.47 3.77 -2.48
CA VAL A 148 -3.68 2.56 -1.64
C VAL A 148 -4.93 2.61 -0.77
N LEU A 149 -5.63 3.75 -0.73
CA LEU A 149 -6.82 4.01 0.09
C LEU A 149 -8.10 3.71 -0.70
#